data_AF-I1R1H8-F1
#
_entry.id   AF-I1R1H8-F1
#
_cell.length_a   1.000
_cell.length_b   1.000
_cell.length_c   1.000
_cell.angle_alpha   90.00
_cell.angle_beta   90.00
_cell.angle_gamma   90.00
#
_symmetry.space_group_name_H-M   'P 1'
#
loop_
_entity.id
_entity.type
_entity.pdbx_description
1 polymer ?
#
loop_
_entity_poly.entity_id
_entity_poly.type
_entity_poly.pdbx_seq_one_letter_code
_entity_poly.pdbx_strand_id
1 'polypeptide(L)'
;VAAVASAAAQLVNADPAVAAAAAGGDEEGDQKKKPSAKVPMPENLLAMILALKREPWPTSEYLDSLSPEKRSEELKSAERRSKLDDDLEKLQKDVRDGIDKDGYYLVDESYLAESAACEAQIDELWAKIDWDLYNFGDWDYDDPECVVYL
;
A
#
# COMPACT_ATOMS: atom_id res chain seq x y z
N VAL A 1 22.22 -1.76 4.45
CA VAL A 1 20.96 -1.58 3.68
C VAL A 1 19.95 -2.68 4.03
N ALA A 2 19.76 -2.99 5.32
CA ALA A 2 18.89 -4.08 5.79
C ALA A 2 17.56 -3.61 6.39
N ALA A 3 17.38 -2.28 6.54
CA ALA A 3 16.20 -1.71 7.20
C ALA A 3 15.02 -1.44 6.26
N VAL A 4 15.26 -1.38 4.93
CA VAL A 4 14.22 -0.98 3.96
C VAL A 4 13.30 -2.16 3.58
N ALA A 5 13.80 -3.39 3.67
CA ALA A 5 13.01 -4.59 3.37
C ALA A 5 11.88 -4.88 4.39
N SER A 6 11.93 -4.25 5.58
CA SER A 6 10.93 -4.48 6.64
C SER A 6 9.68 -3.62 6.50
N ALA A 7 9.73 -2.54 5.72
CA ALA A 7 8.62 -1.59 5.62
C ALA A 7 7.53 -2.03 4.63
N ALA A 8 7.89 -2.73 3.55
CA ALA A 8 6.94 -3.19 2.54
C ALA A 8 5.95 -4.26 3.08
N ALA A 9 6.37 -5.05 4.08
CA ALA A 9 5.54 -6.08 4.70
C ALA A 9 4.42 -5.54 5.61
N GLN A 10 4.40 -4.25 5.92
CA GLN A 10 3.41 -3.66 6.84
C GLN A 10 2.16 -3.09 6.13
N LEU A 11 2.07 -3.21 4.81
CA LEU A 11 1.04 -2.53 4.00
C LEU A 11 -0.33 -3.25 3.97
N VAL A 12 -0.48 -4.40 4.63
CA VAL A 12 -1.78 -5.09 4.77
C VAL A 12 -1.98 -5.50 6.22
N ASN A 13 -2.53 -4.60 7.03
CA ASN A 13 -3.21 -4.96 8.27
C ASN A 13 -4.68 -4.55 8.15
N ALA A 14 -5.45 -5.39 7.44
CA ALA A 14 -6.89 -5.46 7.56
C ALA A 14 -7.25 -6.90 7.95
N ASP A 15 -7.96 -7.02 9.07
CA ASP A 15 -8.62 -8.21 9.64
C ASP A 15 -7.75 -9.31 10.33
N PRO A 16 -7.95 -9.58 11.64
CA PRO A 16 -7.25 -10.64 12.38
C PRO A 16 -7.56 -12.08 11.92
N ALA A 17 -8.55 -12.28 11.05
CA ALA A 17 -8.79 -13.58 10.41
C ALA A 17 -7.74 -13.90 9.32
N VAL A 18 -7.11 -12.89 8.73
CA VAL A 18 -6.07 -13.05 7.69
C VAL A 18 -4.71 -13.41 8.31
N ALA A 19 -4.50 -13.11 9.59
CA ALA A 19 -3.25 -13.40 10.30
C ALA A 19 -3.06 -14.90 10.63
N ALA A 20 -4.14 -15.70 10.66
CA ALA A 20 -4.07 -17.10 11.10
C ALA A 20 -3.58 -18.08 10.02
N ALA A 21 -3.58 -17.71 8.73
CA ALA A 21 -3.12 -18.58 7.66
C ALA A 21 -1.60 -18.50 7.40
N ALA A 22 -0.91 -17.50 7.95
CA ALA A 22 0.53 -17.32 7.81
C ALA A 22 1.33 -17.75 9.07
N ALA A 23 0.65 -18.24 10.11
CA ALA A 23 1.29 -18.76 11.31
C ALA A 23 1.71 -20.23 11.13
N GLY A 24 2.64 -20.46 10.21
CA GLY A 24 3.33 -21.74 10.04
C GLY A 24 4.71 -21.70 10.68
N GLY A 25 4.77 -22.03 11.98
CA GLY A 25 5.93 -22.63 12.64
C GLY A 25 7.17 -21.75 12.85
N ASP A 26 7.38 -21.35 14.11
CA ASP A 26 8.73 -21.08 14.62
C ASP A 26 9.60 -22.33 14.49
N GLU A 27 10.56 -22.32 13.56
CA GLU A 27 11.82 -23.04 13.75
C GLU A 27 12.96 -22.03 13.72
N GLU A 28 13.47 -21.77 14.92
CA GLU A 28 14.70 -21.07 15.22
C GLU A 28 15.89 -21.79 14.53
N GLY A 29 16.22 -21.33 13.33
CA GLY A 29 17.39 -21.77 12.58
C GLY A 29 18.13 -20.55 12.06
N ASP A 30 19.37 -20.37 12.54
CA ASP A 30 20.37 -19.41 12.07
C ASP A 30 20.66 -19.62 10.57
N GLN A 31 19.74 -19.18 9.71
CA GLN A 31 19.96 -19.11 8.28
C GLN A 31 20.52 -17.73 7.97
N LYS A 32 21.84 -17.68 7.93
CA LYS A 32 22.63 -16.66 7.23
C LYS A 32 22.02 -16.44 5.84
N LYS A 33 21.14 -15.43 5.71
CA LYS A 33 20.43 -15.07 4.48
C LYS A 33 21.45 -15.05 3.34
N LYS A 34 21.38 -16.04 2.45
CA LYS A 34 22.17 -16.08 1.23
C LYS A 34 21.96 -14.73 0.52
N PRO A 35 23.01 -14.04 0.05
CA PRO A 35 22.81 -12.76 -0.62
C PRO A 35 21.88 -12.99 -1.81
N SER A 36 20.68 -12.43 -1.74
CA SER A 36 19.74 -12.39 -2.85
C SER A 36 20.42 -11.62 -3.98
N ALA A 37 20.34 -12.16 -5.20
CA ALA A 37 20.84 -11.45 -6.36
C ALA A 37 20.03 -10.15 -6.52
N LYS A 38 20.73 -9.08 -6.89
CA LYS A 38 20.13 -7.78 -7.19
C LYS A 38 19.83 -7.70 -8.68
N VAL A 39 18.61 -7.33 -9.03
CA VAL A 39 18.14 -7.20 -10.41
C VAL A 39 17.51 -5.82 -10.64
N PRO A 40 17.55 -5.29 -11.87
CA PRO A 40 16.82 -4.08 -12.21
C PRO A 40 15.32 -4.24 -11.94
N MET A 41 14.73 -3.26 -11.27
CA MET A 41 13.28 -3.21 -11.08
C MET A 41 12.59 -2.98 -12.43
N PRO A 42 11.51 -3.73 -12.73
CA PRO A 42 10.68 -3.51 -13.92
C PRO A 42 10.15 -2.07 -14.05
N GLU A 43 10.11 -1.56 -15.27
CA GLU A 43 9.70 -0.17 -15.56
C GLU A 43 8.28 0.15 -15.08
N ASN A 44 7.35 -0.80 -15.18
CA ASN A 44 5.97 -0.62 -14.71
C ASN A 44 5.90 -0.39 -13.19
N LEU A 45 6.73 -1.08 -12.41
CA LEU A 45 6.80 -0.90 -10.96
C LEU A 45 7.46 0.44 -10.61
N LEU A 46 8.49 0.85 -11.35
CA LEU A 46 9.11 2.17 -11.19
C LEU A 46 8.11 3.29 -11.47
N ALA A 47 7.38 3.19 -12.58
CA ALA A 47 6.35 4.15 -12.95
C ALA A 47 5.25 4.23 -11.87
N MET A 48 4.79 3.09 -11.35
CA MET A 48 3.83 3.05 -10.26
C MET A 48 4.36 3.76 -9.00
N ILE A 49 5.54 3.40 -8.52
CA ILE A 49 6.15 4.01 -7.32
C ILE A 49 6.27 5.52 -7.48
N LEU A 50 6.71 6.00 -8.64
CA LEU A 50 6.90 7.43 -8.91
C LEU A 50 5.59 8.19 -9.15
N ALA A 51 4.50 7.50 -9.52
CA ALA A 51 3.20 8.10 -9.74
C ALA A 51 2.39 8.31 -8.44
N LEU A 52 2.68 7.54 -7.39
CA LEU A 52 2.03 7.69 -6.09
C LEU A 52 2.29 9.08 -5.50
N LYS A 53 1.26 9.64 -4.86
CA LYS A 53 1.28 10.98 -4.26
C LYS A 53 0.91 10.88 -2.79
N ARG A 54 1.48 11.79 -2.00
CA ARG A 54 1.10 11.99 -0.60
C ARG A 54 -0.38 12.27 -0.49
N GLU A 55 -1.04 11.62 0.47
CA GLU A 55 -2.44 11.89 0.71
C GLU A 55 -2.61 13.18 1.54
N PRO A 56 -3.54 14.08 1.19
CA PRO A 56 -3.78 15.29 1.97
C PRO A 56 -4.23 14.96 3.38
N TRP A 57 -3.81 15.80 4.32
CA TRP A 57 -4.32 15.75 5.68
C TRP A 57 -5.83 16.05 5.71
N PRO A 58 -6.62 15.40 6.57
CA PRO A 58 -8.03 15.72 6.75
C PRO A 58 -8.26 17.21 7.05
N THR A 59 -9.25 17.82 6.41
CA THR A 59 -9.56 19.25 6.64
C THR A 59 -10.20 19.45 8.01
N SER A 60 -10.07 20.66 8.59
CA SER A 60 -10.73 20.97 9.87
C SER A 60 -12.24 20.80 9.77
N GLU A 61 -12.87 21.30 8.68
CA GLU A 61 -14.31 21.20 8.45
C GLU A 61 -14.79 19.75 8.47
N TYR A 62 -14.05 18.85 7.81
CA TYR A 62 -14.36 17.42 7.84
C TYR A 62 -14.21 16.85 9.25
N LEU A 63 -13.11 17.14 9.94
CA LEU A 63 -12.87 16.65 11.31
C LEU A 63 -13.90 17.17 12.32
N ASP A 64 -14.40 18.39 12.12
CA ASP A 64 -15.41 19.01 12.98
C ASP A 64 -16.81 18.44 12.73
N SER A 65 -17.07 17.86 11.55
CA SER A 65 -18.32 17.15 11.23
C SER A 65 -18.43 15.75 11.88
N LEU A 66 -17.31 15.20 12.36
CA LEU A 66 -17.25 13.85 12.91
C LEU A 66 -17.59 13.81 14.42
N SER A 67 -18.10 12.66 14.88
CA SER A 67 -18.17 12.39 16.33
C SER A 67 -16.76 12.36 16.93
N PRO A 68 -16.59 12.62 18.24
CA PRO A 68 -15.28 12.58 18.88
C PRO A 68 -14.50 11.29 18.65
N GLU A 69 -15.18 10.14 18.67
CA GLU A 69 -14.56 8.83 18.42
C GLU A 69 -14.06 8.72 16.98
N LYS A 70 -14.91 9.06 16.00
CA LYS A 70 -14.55 9.02 14.58
C LYS A 70 -13.45 10.01 14.25
N ARG A 71 -13.48 11.20 14.83
CA ARG A 71 -12.41 12.21 14.68
C ARG A 71 -11.08 11.67 15.19
N SER A 72 -11.07 11.00 16.35
CA SER A 72 -9.85 10.39 16.89
C SER A 72 -9.32 9.27 16.00
N GLU A 73 -10.21 8.43 15.46
CA GLU A 73 -9.84 7.36 14.53
C GLU A 73 -9.28 7.92 13.22
N GLU A 74 -9.93 8.93 12.63
CA GLU A 74 -9.48 9.59 11.42
C GLU A 74 -8.09 10.19 11.59
N LEU A 75 -7.84 10.88 12.70
CA LEU A 75 -6.52 11.44 13.01
C LEU A 75 -5.45 10.35 13.14
N LYS A 76 -5.73 9.24 13.83
CA LYS A 76 -4.79 8.09 13.92
C LYS A 76 -4.51 7.50 12.54
N SER A 77 -5.51 7.39 11.69
CA SER A 77 -5.35 6.90 10.31
C SER A 77 -4.57 7.88 9.44
N ALA A 78 -4.79 9.19 9.59
CA ALA A 78 -4.02 10.24 8.92
C ALA A 78 -2.55 10.25 9.37
N GLU A 79 -2.28 10.10 10.67
CA GLU A 79 -0.91 9.97 11.20
C GLU A 79 -0.19 8.75 10.62
N ARG A 80 -0.86 7.59 10.57
CA ARG A 80 -0.30 6.38 9.94
C ARG A 80 -0.02 6.60 8.45
N ARG A 81 -0.97 7.15 7.69
CA ARG A 81 -0.79 7.47 6.26
C ARG A 81 0.39 8.43 6.06
N SER A 82 0.45 9.51 6.83
CA SER A 82 1.54 10.49 6.76
C SER A 82 2.92 9.86 6.96
N LYS A 83 3.05 8.89 7.88
CA LYS A 83 4.31 8.18 8.08
C LYS A 83 4.67 7.30 6.88
N LEU A 84 3.68 6.60 6.31
CA LEU A 84 3.89 5.80 5.10
C LEU A 84 4.29 6.69 3.91
N ASP A 85 3.68 7.87 3.79
CA ASP A 85 4.02 8.85 2.77
C ASP A 85 5.45 9.37 2.92
N ASP A 86 5.93 9.58 4.15
CA ASP A 86 7.32 9.99 4.40
C ASP A 86 8.32 8.89 3.98
N ASP A 87 7.97 7.61 4.17
CA ASP A 87 8.80 6.49 3.74
C ASP A 87 8.71 6.26 2.22
N LEU A 88 7.55 6.50 1.61
CA LEU A 88 7.38 6.52 0.15
C LEU A 88 8.21 7.64 -0.49
N GLU A 89 8.26 8.84 0.09
CA GLU A 89 9.06 9.95 -0.44
C GLU A 89 10.56 9.61 -0.46
N LYS A 90 11.05 8.96 0.59
CA LYS A 90 12.43 8.45 0.63
C LYS A 90 12.68 7.41 -0.45
N LEU A 91 11.76 6.45 -0.61
CA LEU A 91 11.87 5.45 -1.67
C LEU A 91 11.87 6.08 -3.07
N GLN A 92 10.95 7.01 -3.32
CA GLN A 92 10.90 7.72 -4.60
C GLN A 92 12.18 8.51 -4.86
N LYS A 93 12.76 9.13 -3.83
CA LYS A 93 14.07 9.78 -3.94
C LYS A 93 15.16 8.77 -4.30
N ASP A 94 15.26 7.65 -3.58
CA ASP A 94 16.26 6.61 -3.85
C ASP A 94 16.11 6.02 -5.27
N VAL A 95 14.87 5.84 -5.72
CA VAL A 95 14.56 5.39 -7.09
C VAL A 95 15.05 6.40 -8.13
N ARG A 96 14.74 7.69 -7.96
CA ARG A 96 15.22 8.74 -8.87
C ARG A 96 16.75 8.81 -8.89
N ASP A 97 17.38 8.82 -7.72
CA ASP A 97 18.83 8.88 -7.59
C ASP A 97 19.51 7.65 -8.25
N GLY A 98 18.91 6.46 -8.16
CA GLY A 98 19.39 5.25 -8.84
C GLY A 98 19.26 5.32 -10.37
N ILE A 99 18.10 5.77 -10.86
CA ILE A 99 17.85 5.95 -12.29
C ILE A 99 18.81 6.99 -12.88
N ASP A 100 18.98 8.13 -12.22
CA ASP A 100 19.87 9.20 -12.70
C ASP A 100 21.34 8.76 -12.77
N LYS A 101 21.75 7.87 -11.87
CA LYS A 101 23.13 7.40 -11.78
C LYS A 101 23.44 6.25 -12.74
N ASP A 102 22.62 5.20 -12.71
CA ASP A 102 22.92 3.91 -13.34
C ASP A 102 21.95 3.58 -14.49
N GLY A 103 20.89 4.38 -14.69
CA GLY A 103 19.83 4.15 -15.66
C GLY A 103 18.74 3.16 -15.19
N TYR A 104 18.86 2.64 -13.98
CA TYR A 104 17.93 1.68 -13.37
C TYR A 104 17.99 1.72 -11.84
N TYR A 105 16.98 1.16 -11.17
CA TYR A 105 16.99 0.94 -9.72
C TYR A 105 17.06 -0.56 -9.41
N LEU A 106 17.94 -0.98 -8.50
CA LEU A 106 18.16 -2.40 -8.19
C LEU A 106 17.36 -2.84 -6.96
N VAL A 107 16.69 -3.98 -7.08
CA VAL A 107 15.98 -4.65 -5.98
C VAL A 107 16.42 -6.09 -5.82
N ASP A 108 16.11 -6.70 -4.68
CA ASP A 108 16.33 -8.13 -4.49
C ASP A 108 15.37 -8.93 -5.37
N GLU A 109 15.84 -10.03 -5.97
CA GLU A 109 14.95 -10.92 -6.74
C GLU A 109 13.76 -11.42 -5.92
N SER A 110 13.93 -11.62 -4.61
CA SER A 110 12.84 -12.02 -3.72
C SER A 110 11.74 -10.97 -3.65
N TYR A 111 12.07 -9.67 -3.75
CA TYR A 111 11.07 -8.61 -3.77
C TYR A 111 10.14 -8.76 -4.98
N LEU A 112 10.67 -9.10 -6.16
CA LEU A 112 9.86 -9.31 -7.36
C LEU A 112 9.01 -10.58 -7.24
N ALA A 113 9.56 -11.65 -6.68
CA ALA A 113 8.81 -12.89 -6.45
C ALA A 113 7.67 -12.70 -5.43
N GLU A 114 7.94 -12.00 -4.33
CA GLU A 114 6.95 -11.64 -3.31
C GLU A 114 5.88 -10.70 -3.89
N SER A 115 6.27 -9.72 -4.72
CA SER A 115 5.32 -8.82 -5.39
C SER A 115 4.39 -9.58 -6.34
N ALA A 116 4.92 -10.51 -7.14
CA ALA A 116 4.12 -11.33 -8.03
C ALA A 116 3.18 -12.29 -7.28
N ALA A 117 3.61 -12.83 -6.13
CA ALA A 117 2.77 -13.64 -5.28
C ALA A 117 1.62 -12.82 -4.65
N CYS A 118 1.90 -11.59 -4.25
CA CYS A 118 0.89 -10.65 -3.74
C CYS A 118 -0.14 -10.30 -4.83
N GLU A 119 0.31 -9.97 -6.04
CA GLU A 119 -0.56 -9.68 -7.19
C GLU A 119 -1.48 -10.86 -7.50
N ALA A 120 -0.97 -12.08 -7.53
CA ALA A 120 -1.79 -13.28 -7.74
C ALA A 120 -2.85 -13.49 -6.65
N GLN A 121 -2.54 -13.17 -5.39
CA GLN A 121 -3.53 -13.23 -4.30
C GLN A 121 -4.60 -12.15 -4.45
N ILE A 122 -4.22 -10.94 -4.85
CA ILE A 122 -5.16 -9.85 -5.12
C ILE A 122 -6.11 -10.27 -6.24
N ASP A 123 -5.59 -10.80 -7.35
CA ASP A 123 -6.40 -11.28 -8.47
C ASP A 123 -7.37 -12.39 -8.06
N GLU A 124 -6.91 -13.36 -7.26
CA GLU A 124 -7.76 -14.43 -6.75
C GLU A 124 -8.89 -13.91 -5.86
N LEU A 125 -8.58 -12.96 -4.96
CA LEU A 125 -9.59 -12.36 -4.08
C LEU A 125 -10.55 -11.47 -4.85
N TRP A 126 -10.05 -10.70 -5.82
CA TRP A 126 -10.86 -9.84 -6.68
C TRP A 126 -11.86 -10.64 -7.51
N ALA A 127 -11.45 -11.79 -8.03
CA ALA A 127 -12.31 -12.69 -8.79
C ALA A 127 -13.41 -13.35 -7.94
N LYS A 128 -13.24 -13.42 -6.61
CA LYS A 128 -14.24 -13.97 -5.67
C LYS A 128 -15.32 -12.95 -5.27
N ILE A 129 -15.11 -11.67 -5.55
CA ILE A 129 -16.10 -10.64 -5.27
C ILE A 129 -17.32 -10.90 -6.15
N ASP A 130 -18.47 -11.10 -5.50
CA ASP A 130 -19.76 -11.16 -6.18
C ASP A 130 -20.18 -9.72 -6.52
N TRP A 131 -19.82 -9.30 -7.73
CA TRP A 131 -20.11 -7.95 -8.24
C TRP A 131 -21.62 -7.70 -8.42
N ASP A 132 -22.44 -8.75 -8.56
CA ASP A 132 -23.89 -8.62 -8.74
C ASP A 132 -24.60 -8.19 -7.46
N LEU A 133 -23.97 -8.37 -6.29
CA LEU A 133 -24.45 -7.82 -5.01
C LEU A 133 -24.23 -6.30 -4.89
N TYR A 134 -23.30 -5.74 -5.66
CA TYR A 134 -22.98 -4.32 -5.64
C TYR A 134 -23.75 -3.58 -6.73
N ASN A 135 -24.93 -3.07 -6.38
CA ASN A 135 -25.61 -2.07 -7.21
C ASN A 135 -24.88 -0.73 -7.05
N PHE A 136 -23.88 -0.47 -7.88
CA PHE A 136 -23.42 0.90 -8.10
C PHE A 136 -24.58 1.65 -8.73
N GLY A 137 -25.19 2.58 -8.01
CA GLY A 137 -26.25 3.42 -8.56
C GLY A 137 -25.76 4.10 -9.84
N ASP A 138 -26.66 4.30 -10.81
CA ASP A 138 -26.37 5.16 -11.94
C ASP A 138 -25.99 6.53 -11.36
N TRP A 139 -24.73 6.92 -11.55
CA TRP A 139 -24.27 8.26 -11.21
C TRP A 139 -25.00 9.21 -12.15
N ASP A 140 -26.11 9.77 -11.69
CA ASP A 140 -26.85 10.79 -12.41
C ASP A 140 -26.08 12.12 -12.30
N TYR A 141 -25.11 12.29 -13.20
CA TYR A 141 -24.34 13.54 -13.33
C TYR A 141 -25.24 14.75 -13.66
N ASP A 142 -26.48 14.51 -14.10
CA ASP A 142 -27.45 15.53 -14.48
C ASP A 142 -28.50 15.79 -13.38
N ASP A 143 -28.53 15.04 -12.28
CA ASP A 143 -29.41 15.28 -11.12
C ASP A 143 -28.77 16.26 -10.11
N PRO A 144 -29.25 17.52 -10.01
CA PRO A 144 -28.75 18.48 -9.05
C PRO A 144 -29.08 18.14 -7.58
N GLU A 145 -29.93 17.14 -7.31
CA GLU A 145 -30.28 16.68 -5.95
C GLU A 145 -29.42 15.51 -5.45
N CYS A 146 -28.45 15.02 -6.23
CA CYS A 146 -27.57 13.91 -5.83
C CYS A 146 -26.71 14.21 -4.58
N VAL A 147 -26.61 15.48 -4.17
CA VAL A 147 -25.98 15.91 -2.90
C VAL A 147 -27.05 16.41 -1.94
N VAL A 148 -27.62 15.50 -1.15
CA VAL A 148 -28.45 15.88 0.00
C VAL A 148 -27.53 16.21 1.17
N TYR A 149 -27.35 17.51 1.46
CA TYR A 149 -26.71 17.96 2.69
C TYR A 149 -27.64 17.66 3.88
N LEU A 150 -27.25 16.70 4.72
CA LEU A 150 -27.85 16.49 6.05
C LEU A 150 -27.32 17.51 7.06
#